data_AF-A0A132AAI9-F1
#
_entry.id   AF-A0A132AAI9-F1
#
_cell.length_a   1.000
_cell.length_b   1.000
_cell.length_c   1.000
_cell.angle_alpha   90.00
_cell.angle_beta   90.00
_cell.angle_gamma   90.00
#
_symmetry.space_group_name_H-M   'P 1'
#
loop_
_entity.id
_entity.type
_entity.pdbx_description
1 polymer ?
#
loop_
_entity_poly.entity_id
_entity_poly.type
_entity_poly.pdbx_seq_one_letter_code
_entity_poly.pdbx_strand_id
1 'polypeptide(L)'
;MPEDVHDKVHEVEMLDVIHSGVKVVQIEKTSCEPLGATVRNEPDGSVIIGRIIKGGAAHKSGMLHEGDEILEVNGIEMKGRNVNQVCDLLSEMTGNR
;
A
#
# COMPACT_ATOMS: atom_id res chain seq x y z
N MET A 1 -31.40 17.73 43.82
CA MET A 1 -31.23 16.61 42.86
C MET A 1 -30.75 17.26 41.56
N PRO A 2 -29.48 17.04 41.20
CA PRO A 2 -28.76 17.72 40.12
C PRO A 2 -28.89 16.93 38.80
N GLU A 3 -28.67 17.61 37.67
CA GLU A 3 -28.05 17.04 36.46
C GLU A 3 -27.32 18.23 35.79
N ASP A 4 -26.11 18.56 36.25
CA ASP A 4 -24.83 18.15 35.62
C ASP A 4 -24.72 18.71 34.20
N VAL A 5 -24.17 19.92 34.08
CA VAL A 5 -22.74 20.14 33.77
C VAL A 5 -22.41 19.66 32.35
N HIS A 6 -22.40 20.65 31.45
CA HIS A 6 -21.42 20.77 30.39
C HIS A 6 -21.33 19.57 29.43
N ASP A 7 -22.28 19.49 28.49
CA ASP A 7 -21.97 18.79 27.24
C ASP A 7 -21.01 19.66 26.45
N LYS A 8 -19.75 19.44 26.80
CA LYS A 8 -18.55 19.95 26.16
C LYS A 8 -18.67 19.59 24.70
N VAL A 9 -18.64 20.63 23.86
CA VAL A 9 -18.36 20.54 22.43
C VAL A 9 -17.43 19.36 22.15
N HIS A 10 -17.97 18.26 21.66
CA HIS A 10 -17.16 17.34 20.88
C HIS A 10 -17.13 17.95 19.48
N GLU A 11 -16.22 18.92 19.32
CA GLU A 11 -15.51 19.06 18.06
C GLU A 11 -14.81 17.71 17.85
N VAL A 12 -15.56 16.76 17.29
CA VAL A 12 -14.90 15.66 16.61
C VAL A 12 -14.25 16.33 15.42
N GLU A 13 -12.92 16.46 15.50
CA GLU A 13 -12.13 16.86 14.35
C GLU A 13 -12.60 16.00 13.17
N MET A 14 -13.23 16.63 12.19
CA MET A 14 -13.45 16.04 10.87
C MET A 14 -12.09 15.96 10.15
N LEU A 15 -11.15 15.24 10.76
CA LEU A 15 -9.84 14.92 10.24
C LEU A 15 -9.66 13.40 10.29
N ASP A 16 -10.41 12.71 9.46
CA ASP A 16 -9.83 11.84 8.44
C ASP A 16 -10.97 11.36 7.52
N VAL A 17 -10.65 10.87 6.33
CA VAL A 17 -11.59 10.06 5.51
C VAL A 17 -12.68 10.77 4.68
N ILE A 18 -12.40 11.92 4.04
CA ILE A 18 -13.00 12.15 2.70
C ILE A 18 -12.08 11.54 1.64
N HIS A 19 -12.30 10.24 1.41
CA HIS A 19 -11.95 9.47 0.20
C HIS A 19 -10.47 9.36 -0.22
N SER A 20 -9.58 8.79 0.59
CA SER A 20 -8.38 8.16 0.01
C SER A 20 -8.71 6.70 -0.30
N GLY A 21 -8.87 6.35 -1.59
CA GLY A 21 -9.14 4.99 -2.07
C GLY A 21 -8.00 3.99 -1.85
N VAL A 22 -7.44 3.96 -0.63
CA VAL A 22 -6.40 3.05 -0.20
C VAL A 22 -6.99 1.66 -0.05
N LYS A 23 -6.41 0.68 -0.73
CA LYS A 23 -6.83 -0.71 -0.70
C LYS A 23 -5.68 -1.57 -0.19
N VAL A 24 -5.93 -2.28 0.90
CA VAL A 24 -5.01 -3.32 1.36
C VAL A 24 -5.22 -4.54 0.48
N VAL A 25 -4.13 -5.00 -0.14
CA VAL A 25 -4.14 -6.15 -1.04
C VAL A 25 -3.21 -7.22 -0.48
N GLN A 26 -3.69 -8.46 -0.47
CA GLN A 26 -2.87 -9.63 -0.17
C GLN A 26 -2.73 -10.44 -1.45
N ILE A 27 -1.47 -10.68 -1.85
CA ILE A 27 -1.17 -11.42 -3.06
C ILE A 27 -0.46 -12.69 -2.66
N GLU A 28 -1.10 -13.82 -2.95
CA GLU A 28 -0.46 -15.12 -2.86
C GLU A 28 0.48 -15.29 -4.06
N LYS A 29 1.77 -15.45 -3.77
CA LYS A 29 2.81 -15.74 -4.76
C LYS A 29 3.63 -16.94 -4.31
N THR A 30 4.12 -17.73 -5.26
CA THR A 30 5.03 -18.82 -4.95
C THR A 30 6.38 -18.24 -4.48
N SER A 31 7.02 -18.82 -3.46
CA SER A 31 8.30 -18.32 -2.93
C SER A 31 9.46 -18.26 -3.93
N CYS A 32 9.31 -18.84 -5.13
CA CYS A 32 10.32 -18.83 -6.18
C CYS A 32 9.99 -17.87 -7.34
N GLU A 33 8.82 -17.20 -7.33
CA GLU A 33 8.44 -16.27 -8.41
C GLU A 33 8.40 -14.81 -7.93
N PRO A 34 8.87 -13.86 -8.75
CA PRO A 34 8.67 -12.45 -8.47
C PRO A 34 7.18 -12.12 -8.46
N LEU A 35 6.80 -11.02 -7.81
CA LEU A 35 5.40 -10.56 -7.76
C LEU A 35 4.80 -10.37 -9.18
N GLY A 36 5.65 -10.12 -10.19
CA GLY A 36 5.21 -9.89 -11.57
C GLY A 36 4.68 -8.48 -11.76
N ALA A 37 5.30 -7.50 -11.12
CA ALA A 37 5.04 -6.08 -11.32
C ALA A 37 6.37 -5.32 -11.35
N THR A 38 6.41 -4.20 -12.05
CA THR A 38 7.51 -3.23 -11.98
C THR A 38 7.05 -1.99 -11.24
N VAL A 39 7.98 -1.30 -10.60
CA VAL A 39 7.72 -0.06 -9.88
C VAL A 39 8.60 1.07 -10.43
N ARG A 40 8.14 2.30 -10.28
CA ARG A 40 8.91 3.52 -10.55
C ARG A 40 8.79 4.47 -9.37
N ASN A 41 9.82 5.26 -9.13
CA ASN A 41 9.73 6.37 -8.19
C ASN A 41 9.35 7.65 -8.93
N GLU A 42 8.40 8.38 -8.35
CA GLU A 42 8.07 9.74 -8.73
C GLU A 42 8.96 10.75 -7.97
N PRO A 43 9.15 11.97 -8.50
CA PRO A 43 10.06 12.97 -7.91
C PRO A 43 9.64 13.42 -6.50
N ASP A 44 8.39 13.24 -6.11
CA ASP A 44 7.89 13.53 -4.75
C ASP A 44 8.16 12.38 -3.75
N GLY A 45 8.79 11.29 -4.21
CA GLY A 45 9.16 10.13 -3.39
C GLY A 45 8.12 9.03 -3.35
N SER A 46 7.00 9.17 -4.06
CA SER A 46 5.99 8.12 -4.22
C SER A 46 6.49 6.97 -5.09
N VAL A 47 5.97 5.78 -4.82
CA VAL A 47 6.30 4.52 -5.52
C VAL A 47 5.07 4.09 -6.28
N ILE A 48 5.15 4.07 -7.61
CA ILE A 48 4.01 3.76 -8.47
C ILE A 48 4.25 2.46 -9.23
N ILE A 49 3.21 1.64 -9.38
CA ILE A 49 3.23 0.49 -10.26
C ILE A 49 3.42 0.97 -11.71
N GLY A 50 4.56 0.58 -12.27
CA GLY A 50 4.93 0.83 -13.66
C GLY A 50 4.17 -0.06 -14.63
N ARG A 51 4.30 -1.37 -14.43
CA ARG A 51 3.72 -2.40 -15.30
C ARG A 51 3.31 -3.63 -14.50
N ILE A 52 2.19 -4.23 -14.88
CA ILE A 52 1.80 -5.57 -14.42
C ILE A 52 2.19 -6.60 -15.48
N ILE A 53 2.93 -7.64 -15.08
CA ILE A 53 3.39 -8.71 -15.97
C ILE A 53 2.29 -9.76 -16.09
N LYS A 54 1.78 -9.94 -17.32
CA LYS A 54 0.75 -10.93 -17.61
C LYS A 54 1.19 -12.33 -17.20
N GLY A 55 0.36 -13.01 -16.42
CA GLY A 55 0.63 -14.35 -15.91
C GLY A 55 1.45 -14.41 -14.61
N GLY A 56 1.94 -13.28 -14.11
CA GLY A 56 2.56 -13.18 -12.77
C GLY A 56 1.53 -13.14 -11.64
N ALA A 57 1.99 -13.21 -10.38
CA ALA A 57 1.12 -13.22 -9.21
C ALA A 57 0.24 -11.96 -9.08
N ALA A 58 0.79 -10.77 -9.33
CA ALA A 58 0.02 -9.52 -9.33
C ALA A 58 -1.06 -9.48 -10.42
N HIS A 59 -0.78 -10.02 -11.61
CA HIS A 59 -1.79 -10.13 -12.67
C HIS A 59 -2.88 -11.14 -12.29
N LYS A 60 -2.50 -12.29 -11.71
CA LYS A 60 -3.44 -13.34 -11.30
C LYS A 60 -4.35 -12.88 -10.16
N SER A 61 -3.84 -12.05 -9.24
CA SER A 61 -4.66 -11.49 -8.17
C SER A 61 -5.69 -10.50 -8.72
N GLY A 62 -5.36 -9.76 -9.78
CA GLY A 62 -6.22 -8.70 -10.33
C GLY A 62 -6.45 -7.54 -9.36
N MET A 63 -5.63 -7.48 -8.29
CA MET A 63 -5.78 -6.52 -7.20
C MET A 63 -4.87 -5.30 -7.37
N LEU A 64 -3.79 -5.44 -8.16
CA LEU A 64 -2.86 -4.36 -8.50
C LEU A 64 -2.99 -4.00 -9.98
N HIS A 65 -2.94 -2.70 -10.25
CA HIS A 65 -3.02 -2.13 -11.58
C HIS A 65 -1.88 -1.14 -11.84
N GLU A 66 -1.61 -0.91 -13.12
CA GLU A 66 -0.66 0.12 -13.54
C GLU A 66 -1.16 1.49 -13.11
N GLY A 67 -0.29 2.28 -12.47
CA GLY A 67 -0.65 3.57 -11.89
C GLY A 67 -1.02 3.54 -10.41
N ASP A 68 -1.18 2.36 -9.80
CA ASP A 68 -1.42 2.27 -8.36
C ASP A 68 -0.20 2.76 -7.57
N GLU A 69 -0.43 3.55 -6.54
CA GLU A 69 0.59 3.99 -5.60
C GLU A 69 0.75 2.98 -4.46
N ILE A 70 1.99 2.55 -4.26
CA ILE A 70 2.36 1.70 -3.13
C ILE A 70 2.75 2.61 -1.96
N LEU A 71 1.91 2.62 -0.94
CA LEU A 71 2.18 3.34 0.30
C LEU A 71 3.03 2.51 1.27
N GLU A 72 2.71 1.23 1.38
CA GLU A 72 3.33 0.30 2.33
C GLU A 72 3.38 -1.10 1.74
N VAL A 73 4.43 -1.85 2.07
CA VAL A 73 4.46 -3.29 1.82
C VAL A 73 4.96 -4.01 3.07
N ASN A 74 4.14 -4.94 3.59
CA ASN A 74 4.42 -5.70 4.81
C ASN A 74 4.80 -4.85 6.03
N GLY A 75 4.10 -3.73 6.28
CA GLY A 75 4.41 -2.86 7.43
C GLY A 75 5.56 -1.89 7.18
N ILE A 76 6.14 -1.87 5.97
CA ILE A 76 7.27 -1.01 5.62
C ILE A 76 6.78 0.10 4.68
N GLU A 77 6.85 1.35 5.15
CA GLU A 77 6.50 2.52 4.35
C GLU A 77 7.45 2.65 3.14
N MET A 78 6.85 2.89 1.97
CA MET A 78 7.54 2.97 0.68
C MET A 78 7.90 4.41 0.28
N LYS A 79 7.21 5.40 0.84
CA LYS A 79 7.44 6.81 0.54
C LYS A 79 8.87 7.22 0.90
N GLY A 80 9.54 7.91 -0.02
CA GLY A 80 10.92 8.35 0.15
C GLY A 80 11.97 7.23 0.04
N ARG A 81 11.57 5.98 -0.24
CA ARG A 81 12.52 4.91 -0.55
C ARG A 81 12.92 4.94 -2.00
N ASN A 82 14.19 4.62 -2.23
CA ASN A 82 14.74 4.46 -3.58
C ASN A 82 14.27 3.15 -4.21
N VAL A 83 14.19 3.12 -5.54
CA VAL A 83 13.67 1.99 -6.31
C VAL A 83 14.40 0.68 -6.02
N ASN A 84 15.71 0.75 -5.74
CA ASN A 84 16.51 -0.43 -5.37
C ASN A 84 16.01 -1.05 -4.05
N GLN A 85 15.78 -0.22 -3.02
CA GLN A 85 15.25 -0.71 -1.73
C GLN A 85 13.85 -1.30 -1.89
N VAL A 86 13.00 -0.67 -2.70
CA VAL A 86 11.65 -1.19 -2.98
C VAL A 86 11.73 -2.51 -3.74
N CYS A 87 12.63 -2.63 -4.71
CA CYS A 87 12.86 -3.86 -5.46
C CYS A 87 13.35 -4.99 -4.55
N ASP A 88 14.31 -4.70 -3.67
CA ASP A 88 14.82 -5.65 -2.67
C ASP A 88 13.69 -6.11 -1.76
N LEU A 89 12.92 -5.17 -1.20
CA LEU A 89 11.76 -5.48 -0.35
C LEU A 89 10.73 -6.38 -1.04
N LEU A 90 10.31 -6.02 -2.26
CA LEU A 90 9.34 -6.82 -3.03
C LEU A 90 9.88 -8.20 -3.44
N SER A 91 11.20 -8.33 -3.58
CA SER A 91 11.90 -9.57 -3.93
C SER A 91 12.14 -10.47 -2.73
N GLU A 92 12.47 -9.90 -1.56
CA GLU A 92 12.67 -10.60 -0.29
C GLU A 92 11.36 -11.13 0.31
N MET A 93 10.22 -10.62 -0.16
CA MET A 93 8.91 -11.18 0.17
C MET A 93 8.82 -12.60 -0.37
N THR A 94 9.16 -13.57 0.47
CA THR A 94 8.90 -14.98 0.24
C THR A 94 7.65 -15.34 1.02
N GLY A 95 6.78 -16.17 0.42
CA GLY A 95 5.62 -16.69 1.13
C GLY A 95 6.12 -17.54 2.29
N ASN A 96 5.92 -17.07 3.52
CA ASN A 96 6.11 -17.93 4.68
C ASN A 96 5.07 -19.06 4.57
N ARG A 97 5.57 -20.30 4.57
CA ARG A 97 4.80 -21.54 4.46
C ARG A 97 3.77 -21.70 5.58
#